data_AF-A0A7X7S5A3-F1
#
_entry.id   AF-A0A7X7S5A3-F1
#
_cell.length_a   1.000
_cell.length_b   1.000
_cell.length_c   1.000
_cell.angle_alpha   90.00
_cell.angle_beta   90.00
_cell.angle_gamma   90.00
#
_symmetry.space_group_name_H-M   'P 1'
#
loop_
_entity.id
_entity.type
_entity.pdbx_description
1 polymer ?
#
loop_
_entity_poly.entity_id
_entity_poly.type
_entity_poly.pdbx_seq_one_letter_code
_entity_poly.pdbx_strand_id
1 'polypeptide(L)'
;MSTNTSLKPETSVETGAVTAAESAAKSPWALVALRELQVKLTDRNFLLGTGVTILLVGAVFALQGFLLGGGPPSFKVAVTDTAATTVLTQAEQDLQASDPEASVDVVEVADTAAAEALLTDEEVHGALLPAGDGWELVTNGETDSQMLSVITDAVRTTALQQNAEAAGTSLDALTVGTTVETRDLSGGDEQSRFVAWIAGFAMAMLFYMAAIMFGMAIANSVVEEKQSRIVEILAAAIPVRALLTGKVVGNTVLAFGQMALLGAVALVGLTFTDYDQYLSMLTEAFLWYIPFFVLGFLALACVWAAAGAMASRTEDLQSTTMPLTMVLVVVFIVGLSLDGAAKVIGSFVPVLSTILMPMRLLDGSAQWWEAVLALGITAAFCLLTIGAGTRLYRRSLLQTSGRVSLKAAWSGGE
;
A
#
# COMPACT_ATOMS: atom_id res chain seq x y z
N MET A 1 -28.71 -9.61 -81.16
CA MET A 1 -27.23 -9.70 -81.18
C MET A 1 -26.66 -8.33 -80.88
N SER A 2 -26.12 -8.22 -79.66
CA SER A 2 -25.21 -7.25 -79.04
C SER A 2 -25.27 -5.75 -79.42
N THR A 3 -25.88 -4.96 -78.54
CA THR A 3 -25.64 -3.53 -78.37
C THR A 3 -24.27 -3.33 -77.72
N ASN A 4 -23.41 -2.57 -78.41
CA ASN A 4 -22.08 -2.18 -77.99
C ASN A 4 -22.17 -0.74 -77.45
N THR A 5 -22.08 -0.57 -76.13
CA THR A 5 -22.07 0.76 -75.49
C THR A 5 -20.66 1.08 -75.03
N SER A 6 -20.09 2.08 -75.69
CA SER A 6 -18.85 2.78 -75.38
C SER A 6 -18.92 3.47 -74.02
N LEU A 7 -17.90 3.30 -73.17
CA LEU A 7 -17.45 4.31 -72.21
C LEU A 7 -15.91 4.32 -72.12
N LYS A 8 -15.38 5.55 -72.21
CA LYS A 8 -13.97 5.97 -72.10
C LYS A 8 -13.45 5.84 -70.64
N PRO A 9 -12.13 5.99 -70.40
CA PRO A 9 -11.46 5.48 -69.21
C PRO A 9 -11.54 6.45 -68.03
N GLU A 10 -11.73 5.92 -66.83
CA GLU A 10 -11.39 6.62 -65.59
C GLU A 10 -10.00 6.16 -65.13
N THR A 11 -9.02 7.02 -65.42
CA THR A 11 -7.74 7.06 -64.73
C THR A 11 -7.92 7.70 -63.36
N SER A 12 -7.78 6.92 -62.29
CA SER A 12 -7.01 7.28 -61.10
C SER A 12 -7.08 6.11 -60.13
N VAL A 13 -6.22 5.12 -60.32
CA VAL A 13 -5.88 4.20 -59.24
C VAL A 13 -5.28 5.05 -58.13
N GLU A 14 -6.01 5.23 -57.03
CA GLU A 14 -5.52 5.74 -55.75
C GLU A 14 -4.37 4.85 -55.28
N THR A 15 -3.18 5.10 -55.82
CA THR A 15 -1.93 4.43 -55.44
C THR A 15 -1.24 5.21 -54.33
N GLY A 16 -2.03 5.79 -53.42
CA GLY A 16 -1.55 6.73 -52.39
C GLY A 16 -2.03 6.43 -50.96
N ALA A 17 -2.96 5.49 -50.77
CA ALA A 17 -3.52 5.18 -49.44
C ALA A 17 -3.01 3.88 -48.81
N VAL A 18 -2.24 3.06 -49.55
CA VAL A 18 -1.74 1.76 -49.04
C VAL A 18 -0.37 1.88 -48.37
N THR A 19 0.37 2.98 -48.53
CA THR A 19 1.76 3.07 -48.06
C THR A 19 1.96 3.77 -46.70
N ALA A 20 0.88 4.18 -46.02
CA ALA A 20 0.99 4.80 -44.68
C ALA A 20 0.61 3.84 -43.52
N ALA A 21 -0.01 2.69 -43.81
CA ALA A 21 -0.39 1.69 -42.82
C ALA A 21 0.64 0.54 -42.64
N GLU A 22 1.71 0.52 -43.45
CA GLU A 22 2.69 -0.57 -43.52
C GLU A 22 3.99 -0.32 -42.71
N SER A 23 4.07 0.74 -41.89
CA SER A 23 5.33 1.12 -41.21
C SER A 23 5.36 0.96 -39.68
N ALA A 24 4.41 0.27 -39.06
CA ALA A 24 4.64 -0.26 -37.71
C ALA A 24 4.82 -1.77 -37.83
N ALA A 25 6.04 -2.21 -38.16
CA ALA A 25 6.48 -3.57 -37.88
C ALA A 25 6.38 -3.78 -36.37
N LYS A 26 5.17 -4.09 -35.88
CA LYS A 26 4.90 -4.36 -34.47
C LYS A 26 5.80 -5.52 -34.11
N SER A 27 6.80 -5.25 -33.29
CA SER A 27 7.74 -6.27 -32.86
C SER A 27 6.95 -7.49 -32.36
N PRO A 28 7.29 -8.73 -32.77
CA PRO A 28 6.48 -9.89 -32.45
C PRO A 28 6.24 -10.09 -30.93
N TRP A 29 7.17 -9.61 -30.10
CA TRP A 29 7.02 -9.65 -28.64
C TRP A 29 5.96 -8.65 -28.12
N ALA A 30 5.83 -7.48 -28.74
CA ALA A 30 4.83 -6.49 -28.34
C ALA A 30 3.41 -6.92 -28.69
N LEU A 31 3.21 -7.64 -29.81
CA LEU A 31 1.92 -8.23 -30.16
C LEU A 31 1.48 -9.27 -29.12
N VAL A 32 2.41 -10.11 -28.66
CA VAL A 32 2.16 -11.09 -27.60
C VAL A 32 1.82 -10.40 -26.30
N ALA A 33 2.62 -9.40 -25.88
CA ALA A 33 2.37 -8.64 -24.66
C ALA A 33 0.97 -7.99 -24.65
N LEU A 34 0.57 -7.37 -25.77
CA LEU A 34 -0.72 -6.71 -25.89
C LEU A 34 -1.89 -7.71 -25.87
N ARG A 35 -1.71 -8.88 -26.51
CA ARG A 35 -2.70 -9.96 -26.43
C ARG A 35 -2.87 -10.47 -25.00
N GLU A 36 -1.77 -10.75 -24.30
CA GLU A 36 -1.80 -11.20 -22.89
C GLU A 36 -2.50 -10.18 -22.00
N LEU A 37 -2.19 -8.89 -22.17
CA LEU A 37 -2.82 -7.79 -21.47
C LEU A 37 -4.34 -7.78 -21.72
N GLN A 38 -4.75 -7.82 -22.99
CA GLN A 38 -6.16 -7.78 -23.35
C GLN A 38 -6.94 -8.98 -22.79
N VAL A 39 -6.40 -10.19 -22.92
CA VAL A 39 -7.04 -11.41 -22.39
C VAL A 39 -7.27 -11.28 -20.89
N LYS A 40 -6.26 -10.86 -20.13
CA LYS A 40 -6.36 -10.72 -18.66
C LYS A 40 -7.26 -9.57 -18.22
N LEU A 41 -7.21 -8.42 -18.89
CA LEU A 41 -8.09 -7.28 -18.57
C LEU A 41 -9.56 -7.58 -18.85
N THR A 42 -9.86 -8.49 -19.77
CA THR A 42 -11.24 -8.95 -20.03
C THR A 42 -11.65 -10.19 -19.21
N ASP A 43 -10.72 -10.77 -18.44
CA ASP A 43 -11.00 -11.96 -17.64
C ASP A 43 -11.87 -11.59 -16.42
N ARG A 44 -13.02 -12.24 -16.30
CA ARG A 44 -13.98 -11.96 -15.22
C ARG A 44 -13.38 -12.24 -13.84
N ASN A 45 -12.56 -13.29 -13.70
CA ASN A 45 -11.98 -13.64 -12.40
C ASN A 45 -10.94 -12.60 -11.98
N PHE A 46 -10.14 -12.11 -12.92
CA PHE A 46 -9.20 -11.01 -12.68
C PHE A 46 -9.93 -9.71 -12.27
N LEU A 47 -10.97 -9.31 -13.01
CA LEU A 47 -11.74 -8.10 -12.70
C LEU A 47 -12.47 -8.20 -11.36
N LEU A 48 -13.11 -9.35 -11.10
CA LEU A 48 -13.83 -9.58 -9.85
C LEU A 48 -12.87 -9.65 -8.66
N GLY A 49 -11.74 -10.36 -8.80
CA GLY A 49 -10.71 -10.44 -7.75
C GLY A 49 -10.09 -9.07 -7.45
N THR A 50 -9.82 -8.27 -8.47
CA THR A 50 -9.32 -6.89 -8.30
C THR A 50 -10.37 -6.01 -7.62
N GLY A 51 -11.63 -6.06 -8.07
CA GLY A 51 -12.73 -5.31 -7.46
C GLY A 51 -12.98 -5.67 -5.99
N VAL A 52 -12.95 -6.96 -5.66
CA VAL A 52 -13.05 -7.43 -4.26
C VAL A 52 -11.88 -6.93 -3.43
N THR A 53 -10.65 -6.96 -3.96
CA THR A 53 -9.47 -6.47 -3.24
C THR A 53 -9.58 -4.96 -2.97
N ILE A 54 -10.03 -4.18 -3.96
CA ILE A 54 -10.27 -2.73 -3.81
C ILE A 54 -11.34 -2.47 -2.75
N LEU A 55 -12.45 -3.22 -2.79
CA LEU A 55 -13.51 -3.11 -1.80
C LEU A 55 -13.00 -3.44 -0.39
N LEU A 56 -12.19 -4.50 -0.24
CA LEU A 56 -11.59 -4.84 1.05
C LEU A 56 -10.66 -3.74 1.56
N VAL A 57 -9.78 -3.21 0.71
CA VAL A 57 -8.89 -2.09 1.09
C VAL A 57 -9.71 -0.86 1.48
N GLY A 58 -10.69 -0.47 0.67
CA GLY A 58 -11.59 0.64 0.96
C GLY A 58 -12.42 0.42 2.23
N ALA A 59 -12.90 -0.81 2.48
CA ALA A 59 -13.63 -1.17 3.68
C ALA A 59 -12.76 -1.07 4.93
N VAL A 60 -11.47 -1.40 4.87
CA VAL A 60 -10.54 -1.21 5.99
C VAL A 60 -10.43 0.27 6.36
N PHE A 61 -10.22 1.15 5.38
CA PHE A 61 -10.16 2.60 5.64
C PHE A 61 -11.50 3.18 6.09
N ALA A 62 -12.61 2.78 5.46
CA ALA A 62 -13.95 3.23 5.84
C ALA A 62 -14.33 2.74 7.24
N LEU A 63 -13.99 1.49 7.60
CA LEU A 63 -14.19 0.96 8.95
C LEU A 63 -13.32 1.70 9.96
N GLN A 64 -12.07 2.02 9.62
CA GLN A 64 -11.20 2.80 10.49
C GLN A 64 -11.78 4.20 10.71
N GLY A 65 -12.11 4.93 9.65
CA GLY A 65 -12.73 6.25 9.76
C GLY A 65 -14.06 6.22 10.51
N PHE A 66 -14.85 5.15 10.37
CA PHE A 66 -16.12 5.00 11.10
C PHE A 66 -15.97 4.58 12.57
N LEU A 67 -15.03 3.69 12.90
CA LEU A 67 -14.84 3.18 14.26
C LEU A 67 -13.92 4.06 15.12
N LEU A 68 -12.94 4.71 14.50
CA LEU A 68 -11.89 5.49 15.18
C LEU A 68 -12.01 6.99 14.91
N GLY A 69 -12.65 7.40 13.81
CA GLY A 69 -13.05 8.78 13.61
C GLY A 69 -14.25 9.08 14.50
N GLY A 70 -13.98 9.35 15.78
CA GLY A 70 -14.94 10.07 16.60
C GLY A 70 -15.23 11.39 15.90
N GLY A 71 -16.51 11.77 15.81
CA GLY A 71 -16.83 13.15 15.44
C GLY A 71 -16.12 14.13 16.38
N PRO A 72 -16.10 15.43 16.05
CA PRO A 72 -15.48 16.43 16.90
C PRO A 72 -15.94 16.24 18.36
N PRO A 73 -15.01 16.24 19.32
CA PRO A 73 -15.32 15.93 20.71
C PRO A 73 -16.36 16.92 21.23
N SER A 74 -17.52 16.40 21.63
CA SER A 74 -18.64 17.18 22.14
C SER A 74 -19.04 16.67 23.50
N PHE A 75 -18.83 17.50 24.53
CA PHE A 75 -19.08 17.15 25.91
C PHE A 75 -20.18 18.04 26.51
N LYS A 76 -21.31 17.45 26.87
CA LYS A 76 -22.27 18.07 27.81
C LYS A 76 -21.85 17.87 29.25
N VAL A 77 -21.64 18.97 29.98
CA VAL A 77 -21.21 18.93 31.38
C VAL A 77 -22.11 19.81 32.25
N ALA A 78 -22.67 19.22 33.31
CA ALA A 78 -23.49 19.95 34.28
C ALA A 78 -22.64 20.75 35.27
N VAL A 79 -23.12 21.92 35.66
CA VAL A 79 -22.46 22.82 36.63
C VAL A 79 -23.47 23.43 37.59
N THR A 80 -23.03 23.70 38.82
CA THR A 80 -23.87 24.32 39.87
C THR A 80 -23.57 25.79 40.12
N ASP A 81 -22.47 26.32 39.57
CA ASP A 81 -22.04 27.68 39.80
C ASP A 81 -21.33 28.32 38.59
N THR A 82 -21.20 29.65 38.63
CA THR A 82 -20.58 30.45 37.56
C THR A 82 -19.07 30.21 37.44
N ALA A 83 -18.42 29.75 38.51
CA ALA A 83 -16.99 29.47 38.49
C ALA A 83 -16.71 28.21 37.65
N ALA A 84 -17.52 27.17 37.79
CA ALA A 84 -17.50 25.99 36.95
C ALA A 84 -17.85 26.32 35.49
N THR A 85 -18.84 27.18 35.24
CA THR A 85 -19.15 27.67 33.88
C THR A 85 -17.92 28.31 33.23
N THR A 86 -17.16 29.12 33.98
CA THR A 86 -15.94 29.78 33.48
C THR A 86 -14.85 28.77 33.13
N VAL A 87 -14.65 27.75 33.97
CA VAL A 87 -13.70 26.67 33.71
C VAL A 87 -14.06 25.92 32.42
N LEU A 88 -15.34 25.59 32.22
CA LEU A 88 -15.78 24.87 31.03
C LEU A 88 -15.73 25.73 29.75
N THR A 89 -15.95 27.05 29.86
CA THR A 89 -15.71 27.96 28.73
C THR A 89 -14.22 27.99 28.34
N GLN A 90 -13.30 27.95 29.32
CA GLN A 90 -11.88 27.83 29.03
C GLN A 90 -11.54 26.47 28.40
N ALA A 91 -12.13 25.38 28.91
CA ALA A 91 -11.98 24.03 28.35
C ALA A 91 -12.42 23.98 26.87
N GLU A 92 -13.54 24.62 26.53
CA GLU A 92 -14.02 24.73 25.15
C GLU A 92 -13.03 25.50 24.27
N GLN A 93 -12.51 26.63 24.73
CA GLN A 93 -11.53 27.43 23.98
C GLN A 93 -10.23 26.66 23.72
N ASP A 94 -9.74 25.92 24.71
CA ASP A 94 -8.53 25.11 24.59
C ASP A 94 -8.74 23.94 23.61
N LEU A 95 -9.92 23.32 23.62
CA LEU A 95 -10.34 22.31 22.64
C LEU A 95 -10.41 22.90 21.22
N GLN A 96 -11.09 24.04 21.06
CA GLN A 96 -11.29 24.71 19.76
C GLN A 96 -9.99 25.25 19.15
N ALA A 97 -8.94 25.45 19.95
CA ALA A 97 -7.62 25.78 19.44
C ALA A 97 -6.99 24.62 18.62
N SER A 98 -7.39 23.38 18.88
CA SER A 98 -6.90 22.18 18.18
C SER A 98 -7.93 21.63 17.18
N ASP A 99 -9.23 21.67 17.52
CA ASP A 99 -10.33 21.22 16.67
C ASP A 99 -11.48 22.24 16.69
N PRO A 100 -11.65 23.06 15.62
CA PRO A 100 -12.65 24.13 15.58
C PRO A 100 -14.11 23.67 15.73
N GLU A 101 -14.40 22.38 15.51
CA GLU A 101 -15.76 21.84 15.62
C GLU A 101 -16.05 21.22 17.01
N ALA A 102 -15.04 21.14 17.89
CA ALA A 102 -15.21 20.66 19.26
C ALA A 102 -16.11 21.60 20.10
N SER A 103 -16.90 21.02 21.01
CA SER A 103 -17.79 21.79 21.89
C SER A 103 -17.82 21.26 23.32
N VAL A 104 -17.98 22.19 24.27
CA VAL A 104 -18.29 21.87 25.68
C VAL A 104 -19.60 22.57 26.04
N ASP A 105 -20.69 21.82 25.96
CA ASP A 105 -22.03 22.32 26.25
C ASP A 105 -22.24 22.37 27.77
N VAL A 106 -22.33 23.59 28.32
CA VAL A 106 -22.54 23.79 29.75
C VAL A 106 -24.03 23.72 30.10
N VAL A 107 -24.39 22.87 31.06
CA VAL A 107 -25.75 22.75 31.59
C VAL A 107 -25.80 23.25 33.04
N GLU A 108 -26.33 24.45 33.24
CA GLU A 108 -26.48 25.01 34.58
C GLU A 108 -27.65 24.35 35.32
N VAL A 109 -27.38 23.86 36.54
CA VAL A 109 -28.37 23.22 37.42
C VAL A 109 -28.37 23.84 38.82
N ALA A 110 -29.46 23.64 39.55
CA ALA A 110 -29.67 24.30 40.84
C ALA A 110 -28.79 23.74 41.97
N ASP A 111 -28.51 22.44 41.97
CA ASP A 111 -27.75 21.76 43.02
C ASP A 111 -27.11 20.46 42.51
N THR A 112 -26.26 19.86 43.36
CA THR A 112 -25.57 18.59 43.09
C THR A 112 -26.55 17.46 42.80
N ALA A 113 -27.70 17.41 43.48
CA ALA A 113 -28.69 16.36 43.26
C ALA A 113 -29.31 16.45 41.86
N ALA A 114 -29.53 17.66 41.34
CA ALA A 114 -29.97 17.87 39.97
C ALA A 114 -28.88 17.48 38.95
N ALA A 115 -27.60 17.76 39.22
CA ALA A 115 -26.50 17.32 38.36
C ALA A 115 -26.39 15.78 38.29
N GLU A 116 -26.47 15.11 39.44
CA GLU A 116 -26.45 13.65 39.53
C GLU A 116 -27.65 13.00 38.86
N ALA A 117 -28.83 13.64 38.93
CA ALA A 117 -30.02 13.18 38.21
C ALA A 117 -29.79 13.20 36.68
N LEU A 118 -29.27 14.30 36.13
CA LEU A 118 -28.95 14.40 34.70
C LEU A 118 -27.89 13.38 34.26
N LEU A 119 -26.91 13.07 35.12
CA LEU A 119 -25.91 12.03 34.88
C LEU A 119 -26.52 10.62 34.87
N THR A 120 -27.47 10.37 35.77
CA THR A 120 -28.18 9.09 35.86
C THR A 120 -29.12 8.88 34.68
N ASP A 121 -29.74 9.97 34.20
CA ASP A 121 -30.62 10.00 33.03
C ASP A 121 -29.85 10.05 31.69
N GLU A 122 -28.51 10.03 31.73
CA GLU A 122 -27.61 10.09 30.57
C GLU A 122 -27.81 11.36 29.70
N GLU A 123 -28.31 12.47 30.28
CA GLU A 123 -28.49 13.75 29.58
C GLU A 123 -27.20 14.58 29.48
N VAL A 124 -26.26 14.33 30.41
CA VAL A 124 -24.91 14.94 30.45
C VAL A 124 -23.85 13.85 30.62
N HIS A 125 -22.63 14.12 30.17
CA HIS A 125 -21.51 13.18 30.22
C HIS A 125 -20.70 13.30 31.53
N GLY A 126 -20.72 14.49 32.15
CA GLY A 126 -20.03 14.78 33.40
C GLY A 126 -20.73 15.88 34.20
N ALA A 127 -20.40 16.00 35.47
CA ALA A 127 -20.76 17.16 36.29
C ALA A 127 -19.51 17.70 36.99
N LEU A 128 -19.18 18.96 36.74
CA LEU A 128 -18.06 19.63 37.41
C LEU A 128 -18.61 20.38 38.63
N LEU A 129 -18.27 19.90 39.82
CA LEU A 129 -18.81 20.37 41.08
C LEU A 129 -17.69 20.94 41.97
N PRO A 130 -17.97 21.98 42.77
CA PRO A 130 -17.03 22.47 43.77
C PRO A 130 -16.87 21.44 44.91
N ALA A 131 -15.63 21.13 45.27
CA ALA A 131 -15.30 20.18 46.33
C ALA A 131 -14.21 20.76 47.25
N GLY A 132 -14.63 21.34 48.38
CA GLY A 132 -13.72 22.03 49.30
C GLY A 132 -13.04 23.22 48.64
N ASP A 133 -11.71 23.23 48.59
CA ASP A 133 -10.90 24.25 47.93
C ASP A 133 -10.60 23.90 46.44
N GLY A 134 -11.25 22.86 45.90
CA GLY A 134 -11.01 22.35 44.56
C GLY A 134 -12.28 21.94 43.83
N TRP A 135 -12.13 20.99 42.91
CA TRP A 135 -13.18 20.56 42.00
C TRP A 135 -13.28 19.03 41.99
N GLU A 136 -14.49 18.53 41.81
CA GLU A 136 -14.80 17.13 41.60
C GLU A 136 -15.53 16.99 40.26
N LEU A 137 -15.01 16.14 39.37
CA LEU A 137 -15.69 15.75 38.14
C LEU A 137 -16.41 14.43 38.40
N VAL A 138 -17.74 14.48 38.49
CA VAL A 138 -18.59 13.31 38.67
C VAL A 138 -18.99 12.76 37.31
N THR A 139 -18.83 11.46 37.10
CA THR A 139 -19.27 10.77 35.87
C THR A 139 -20.05 9.51 36.20
N ASN A 140 -20.93 9.09 35.30
CA ASN A 140 -21.69 7.85 35.42
C ASN A 140 -21.07 6.78 34.50
N GLY A 141 -20.13 6.00 35.03
CA GLY A 141 -19.43 4.94 34.27
C GLY A 141 -17.95 5.25 34.01
N GLU A 142 -17.42 4.69 32.92
CA GLU A 142 -16.03 4.92 32.51
C GLU A 142 -15.87 6.37 32.03
N THR A 143 -14.96 7.11 32.67
CA THR A 143 -14.70 8.51 32.34
C THR A 143 -14.00 8.61 30.99
N ASP A 144 -14.57 9.40 30.08
CA ASP A 144 -13.90 9.75 28.82
C ASP A 144 -12.55 10.43 29.13
N SER A 145 -11.46 9.78 28.70
CA SER A 145 -10.10 10.23 29.00
C SER A 145 -9.76 11.59 28.39
N GLN A 146 -10.39 11.94 27.28
CA GLN A 146 -10.22 13.23 26.61
C GLN A 146 -11.03 14.31 27.32
N MET A 147 -12.26 14.02 27.73
CA MET A 147 -13.03 14.93 28.58
C MET A 147 -12.30 15.24 29.89
N LEU A 148 -11.77 14.20 30.55
CA LEU A 148 -11.03 14.34 31.80
C LEU A 148 -9.77 15.18 31.63
N SER A 149 -8.98 14.95 30.57
CA SER A 149 -7.75 15.71 30.35
C SER A 149 -8.03 17.19 30.11
N VAL A 150 -8.98 17.50 29.23
CA VAL A 150 -9.35 18.89 28.90
C VAL A 150 -9.89 19.62 30.12
N ILE A 151 -10.85 19.02 30.85
CA ILE A 151 -11.42 19.67 32.04
C ILE A 151 -10.34 19.85 33.11
N THR A 152 -9.45 18.87 33.30
CA THR A 152 -8.35 18.97 34.28
C THR A 152 -7.39 20.10 33.93
N ASP A 153 -7.02 20.25 32.66
CA ASP A 153 -6.13 21.32 32.20
C ASP A 153 -6.80 22.69 32.32
N ALA A 154 -8.09 22.79 32.00
CA ALA A 154 -8.86 24.03 32.16
C ALA A 154 -9.01 24.43 33.65
N VAL A 155 -9.31 23.47 34.54
CA VAL A 155 -9.33 23.67 36.00
C VAL A 155 -7.97 24.16 36.47
N ARG A 156 -6.88 23.52 36.03
CA ARG A 156 -5.52 23.88 36.41
C ARG A 156 -5.16 25.28 35.95
N THR A 157 -5.44 25.63 34.70
CA THR A 157 -5.15 26.95 34.13
C THR A 157 -5.95 28.04 34.85
N THR A 158 -7.24 27.80 35.08
CA THR A 158 -8.11 28.75 35.80
C THR A 158 -7.65 28.94 37.24
N ALA A 159 -7.31 27.86 37.95
CA ALA A 159 -6.81 27.94 39.32
C ALA A 159 -5.45 28.65 39.40
N LEU A 160 -4.53 28.39 38.46
CA LEU A 160 -3.25 29.10 38.40
C LEU A 160 -3.42 30.59 38.13
N GLN A 161 -4.36 30.97 37.27
CA GLN A 161 -4.70 32.37 37.00
C GLN A 161 -5.23 33.07 38.27
N GLN A 162 -6.18 32.44 38.98
CA GLN A 162 -6.71 32.99 40.24
C GLN A 162 -5.64 33.10 41.33
N ASN A 163 -4.77 32.09 41.45
CA ASN A 163 -3.67 32.10 42.41
C ASN A 163 -2.63 33.17 42.07
N ALA A 164 -2.35 33.41 40.78
CA ALA A 164 -1.49 34.51 40.34
C ALA A 164 -2.06 35.87 40.78
N GLU A 165 -3.34 36.11 40.52
CA GLU A 165 -4.02 37.36 40.89
C GLU A 165 -4.02 37.58 42.40
N ALA A 166 -4.33 36.55 43.19
CA ALA A 166 -4.30 36.60 44.66
C ALA A 166 -2.90 36.91 45.21
N ALA A 167 -1.85 36.46 44.52
CA ALA A 167 -0.46 36.74 44.85
C ALA A 167 0.06 38.08 44.27
N GLY A 168 -0.76 38.84 43.52
CA GLY A 168 -0.36 40.09 42.88
C GLY A 168 0.64 39.91 41.73
N THR A 169 0.63 38.75 41.07
CA THR A 169 1.46 38.41 39.90
C THR A 169 0.57 38.08 38.69
N SER A 170 1.18 37.73 37.54
CA SER A 170 0.45 37.22 36.37
C SER A 170 0.68 35.72 36.19
N LEU A 171 -0.23 35.06 35.46
CA LEU A 171 -0.06 33.67 35.04
C LEU A 171 1.23 33.49 34.24
N ASP A 172 1.52 34.41 33.30
CA ASP A 172 2.76 34.40 32.52
C ASP A 172 4.01 34.36 33.42
N ALA A 173 4.02 35.13 34.51
CA ALA A 173 5.13 35.13 35.44
C ALA A 173 5.26 33.82 36.24
N LEU A 174 4.15 33.11 36.47
CA LEU A 174 4.13 31.80 37.14
C LEU A 174 4.48 30.64 36.19
N THR A 175 4.26 30.80 34.88
CA THR A 175 4.50 29.75 33.87
C THR A 175 5.84 29.90 33.14
N VAL A 176 6.66 30.91 33.47
CA VAL A 176 8.04 31.00 32.96
C VAL A 176 8.79 29.69 33.28
N GLY A 177 9.25 29.01 32.22
CA GLY A 177 10.03 27.78 32.34
C GLY A 177 9.20 26.49 32.54
N THR A 178 7.87 26.54 32.40
CA THR A 178 7.03 25.33 32.44
C THR A 178 6.90 24.65 31.07
N THR A 179 7.44 25.24 30.01
CA THR A 179 7.40 24.67 28.66
C THR A 179 8.45 23.55 28.51
N VAL A 180 8.00 22.38 28.08
CA VAL A 180 8.88 21.25 27.74
C VAL A 180 8.99 21.20 26.24
N GLU A 181 10.18 21.45 25.70
CA GLU A 181 10.48 21.21 24.30
C GLU A 181 10.94 19.76 24.13
N THR A 182 10.16 18.98 23.40
CA THR A 182 10.53 17.61 23.06
C THR A 182 11.46 17.62 21.85
N ARG A 183 12.68 17.11 22.02
CA ARG A 183 13.62 16.84 20.92
C ARG A 183 13.76 15.34 20.75
N ASP A 184 13.09 14.79 19.74
CA ASP A 184 13.25 13.39 19.36
C ASP A 184 14.58 13.19 18.61
N LEU A 185 15.42 12.31 19.15
CA LEU A 185 16.71 11.92 18.56
C LEU A 185 16.57 10.73 17.60
N SER A 186 15.41 10.07 17.55
CA SER A 186 15.10 8.90 16.71
C SER A 186 14.41 9.25 15.39
N GLY A 187 13.89 10.47 15.25
CA GLY A 187 13.42 11.03 13.97
C GLY A 187 11.96 10.72 13.62
N GLY A 188 11.15 10.25 14.57
CA GLY A 188 9.71 10.03 14.41
C GLY A 188 9.04 9.59 15.72
N ASP A 189 7.84 10.11 15.98
CA ASP A 189 7.01 9.67 17.09
C ASP A 189 6.63 8.17 16.99
N GLU A 190 6.17 7.58 18.10
CA GLU A 190 5.82 6.15 18.15
C GLU A 190 4.73 5.78 17.13
N GLN A 191 3.81 6.72 16.89
CA GLN A 191 2.74 6.58 15.90
C GLN A 191 3.29 6.54 14.47
N SER A 192 4.22 7.43 14.09
CA SER A 192 4.88 7.42 12.78
C SER A 192 5.61 6.09 12.54
N ARG A 193 6.35 5.59 13.55
CA ARG A 193 7.02 4.28 13.43
C ARG A 193 6.02 3.13 13.24
N PHE A 194 4.88 3.18 13.90
CA PHE A 194 3.81 2.20 13.72
C PHE A 194 3.19 2.27 12.31
N VAL A 195 2.88 3.48 11.82
CA VAL A 195 2.37 3.70 10.46
C VAL A 195 3.40 3.25 9.40
N ALA A 196 4.68 3.57 9.59
CA ALA A 196 5.79 3.12 8.76
C ALA A 196 5.86 1.60 8.68
N TRP A 197 5.72 0.91 9.81
CA TRP A 197 5.75 -0.54 9.88
C TRP A 197 4.54 -1.17 9.14
N ILE A 198 3.32 -0.66 9.37
CA ILE A 198 2.11 -1.13 8.67
C ILE A 198 2.25 -0.93 7.16
N ALA A 199 2.65 0.26 6.73
CA ALA A 199 2.80 0.56 5.31
C ALA A 199 3.88 -0.31 4.65
N GLY A 200 5.02 -0.48 5.31
CA GLY A 200 6.08 -1.37 4.88
C GLY A 200 5.61 -2.82 4.75
N PHE A 201 4.88 -3.32 5.75
CA PHE A 201 4.29 -4.65 5.73
C PHE A 201 3.29 -4.80 4.58
N ALA A 202 2.43 -3.81 4.37
CA ALA A 202 1.47 -3.79 3.27
C ALA A 202 2.18 -3.86 1.90
N MET A 203 3.23 -3.05 1.69
CA MET A 203 4.04 -3.10 0.46
C MET A 203 4.72 -4.47 0.27
N ALA A 204 5.27 -5.04 1.33
CA ALA A 204 5.86 -6.39 1.30
C ALA A 204 4.84 -7.45 0.92
N MET A 205 3.65 -7.38 1.52
CA MET A 205 2.54 -8.31 1.29
C MET A 205 1.99 -8.16 -0.14
N LEU A 206 1.88 -6.94 -0.64
CA LEU A 206 1.51 -6.65 -2.03
C LEU A 206 2.52 -7.24 -3.02
N PHE A 207 3.81 -7.07 -2.78
CA PHE A 207 4.86 -7.68 -3.60
C PHE A 207 4.77 -9.21 -3.57
N TYR A 208 4.64 -9.81 -2.38
CA TYR A 208 4.52 -11.25 -2.21
C TYR A 208 3.30 -11.82 -2.94
N MET A 209 2.13 -11.19 -2.75
CA MET A 209 0.89 -11.57 -3.41
C MET A 209 1.03 -11.48 -4.94
N ALA A 210 1.58 -10.38 -5.46
CA ALA A 210 1.79 -10.20 -6.88
C ALA A 210 2.79 -11.20 -7.47
N ALA A 211 3.91 -11.44 -6.76
CA ALA A 211 4.95 -12.37 -7.17
C ALA A 211 4.40 -13.79 -7.35
N ILE A 212 3.51 -14.24 -6.44
CA ILE A 212 2.87 -15.55 -6.55
C ILE A 212 1.77 -15.53 -7.60
N MET A 213 0.85 -14.56 -7.55
CA MET A 213 -0.34 -14.53 -8.40
C MET A 213 0.03 -14.42 -9.89
N PHE A 214 0.84 -13.41 -10.24
CA PHE A 214 1.27 -13.21 -11.62
C PHE A 214 2.38 -14.18 -12.03
N GLY A 215 3.23 -14.60 -11.09
CA GLY A 215 4.21 -15.65 -11.34
C GLY A 215 3.57 -16.98 -11.74
N MET A 216 2.58 -17.44 -10.98
CA MET A 216 1.78 -18.62 -11.31
C MET A 216 1.00 -18.44 -12.62
N ALA A 217 0.47 -17.25 -12.90
CA ALA A 217 -0.21 -16.99 -14.17
C ALA A 217 0.74 -17.17 -15.37
N ILE A 218 1.99 -16.67 -15.27
CA ILE A 218 3.03 -16.88 -16.29
C ILE A 218 3.33 -18.38 -16.43
N ALA A 219 3.52 -19.09 -15.32
CA ALA A 219 3.85 -20.52 -15.34
C ALA A 219 2.73 -21.36 -15.98
N ASN A 220 1.47 -21.12 -15.62
CA ASN A 220 0.31 -21.79 -16.21
C ASN A 220 0.22 -21.53 -17.72
N SER A 221 0.34 -20.26 -18.12
CA SER A 221 0.26 -19.86 -19.52
C SER A 221 1.33 -20.53 -20.39
N VAL A 222 2.54 -20.77 -19.84
CA VAL A 222 3.61 -21.51 -20.54
C VAL A 222 3.24 -22.99 -20.72
N VAL A 223 2.66 -23.63 -19.70
CA VAL A 223 2.27 -25.05 -19.77
C VAL A 223 1.09 -25.27 -20.71
N GLU A 224 0.08 -24.39 -20.66
CA GLU A 224 -1.10 -24.46 -21.53
C GLU A 224 -0.70 -24.37 -23.02
N GLU A 225 0.24 -23.50 -23.34
CA GLU A 225 0.81 -23.41 -24.69
C GLU A 225 1.48 -24.71 -25.12
N LYS A 226 2.27 -25.33 -24.21
CA LYS A 226 2.95 -26.60 -24.48
C LYS A 226 1.95 -27.74 -24.69
N GLN A 227 0.87 -27.81 -23.90
CA GLN A 227 -0.15 -28.85 -23.99
C GLN A 227 -1.05 -28.73 -25.23
N SER A 228 -1.41 -27.51 -25.61
CA SER A 228 -2.38 -27.24 -26.68
C SER A 228 -1.85 -27.50 -28.10
N ARG A 229 -0.60 -27.97 -28.25
CA ARG A 229 0.16 -28.04 -29.51
C ARG A 229 0.26 -26.69 -30.26
N ILE A 230 -0.19 -25.61 -29.62
CA ILE A 230 -0.12 -24.25 -30.16
C ILE A 230 1.34 -23.80 -30.25
N VAL A 231 2.24 -24.32 -29.41
CA VAL A 231 3.69 -24.03 -29.49
C VAL A 231 4.29 -24.42 -30.84
N GLU A 232 3.88 -25.52 -31.47
CA GLU A 232 4.45 -25.93 -32.78
C GLU A 232 4.05 -24.96 -33.90
N ILE A 233 2.80 -24.47 -33.85
CA ILE A 233 2.26 -23.48 -34.80
C ILE A 233 2.83 -22.09 -34.52
N LEU A 234 2.88 -21.67 -33.25
CA LEU A 234 3.39 -20.36 -32.85
C LEU A 234 4.91 -20.24 -32.99
N ALA A 235 5.68 -21.28 -32.68
CA ALA A 235 7.13 -21.26 -32.85
C ALA A 235 7.55 -21.27 -34.33
N ALA A 236 6.68 -21.75 -35.23
CA ALA A 236 6.86 -21.63 -36.67
C ALA A 236 6.59 -20.20 -37.19
N ALA A 237 5.75 -19.42 -36.50
CA ALA A 237 5.36 -18.07 -36.89
C ALA A 237 6.16 -16.95 -36.19
N ILE A 238 6.56 -17.15 -34.92
CA ILE A 238 7.20 -16.15 -34.07
C ILE A 238 8.37 -16.79 -33.32
N PRO A 239 9.55 -16.13 -33.24
CA PRO A 239 10.66 -16.64 -32.45
C PRO A 239 10.26 -16.87 -30.98
N VAL A 240 10.62 -18.04 -30.42
CA VAL A 240 10.33 -18.42 -29.02
C VAL A 240 10.74 -17.36 -27.99
N ARG A 241 11.85 -16.64 -28.25
CA ARG A 241 12.30 -15.51 -27.42
C ARG A 241 11.28 -14.36 -27.35
N ALA A 242 10.59 -14.09 -28.44
CA ALA A 242 9.61 -13.02 -28.52
C ALA A 242 8.31 -13.41 -27.81
N LEU A 243 7.91 -14.68 -27.86
CA LEU A 243 6.80 -15.22 -27.06
C LEU A 243 7.07 -15.04 -25.57
N LEU A 244 8.21 -15.52 -25.07
CA LEU A 244 8.58 -15.40 -23.65
C LEU A 244 8.65 -13.94 -23.20
N THR A 245 9.35 -13.10 -23.96
CA THR A 245 9.51 -11.67 -23.63
C THR A 245 8.15 -10.99 -23.58
N GLY A 246 7.28 -11.25 -24.56
CA GLY A 246 5.94 -10.70 -24.59
C GLY A 246 5.11 -11.08 -23.36
N LYS A 247 5.16 -12.35 -22.95
CA LYS A 247 4.46 -12.84 -21.75
C LYS A 247 4.95 -12.21 -20.45
N VAL A 248 6.27 -12.17 -20.29
CA VAL A 248 6.90 -11.61 -19.09
C VAL A 248 6.60 -10.12 -19.00
N VAL A 249 6.76 -9.36 -20.10
CA VAL A 249 6.45 -7.93 -20.13
C VAL A 249 4.96 -7.68 -19.91
N GLY A 250 4.07 -8.41 -20.58
CA GLY A 250 2.62 -8.26 -20.43
C GLY A 250 2.15 -8.48 -19.00
N ASN A 251 2.60 -9.56 -18.34
CA ASN A 251 2.27 -9.82 -16.94
C ASN A 251 2.93 -8.82 -15.98
N THR A 252 4.14 -8.33 -16.29
CA THR A 252 4.79 -7.28 -15.47
C THR A 252 4.02 -5.96 -15.54
N VAL A 253 3.52 -5.58 -16.72
CA VAL A 253 2.68 -4.38 -16.89
C VAL A 253 1.35 -4.53 -16.15
N LEU A 254 0.71 -5.70 -16.22
CA LEU A 254 -0.49 -5.98 -15.43
C LEU A 254 -0.24 -5.89 -13.93
N ALA A 255 0.83 -6.53 -13.45
CA ALA A 255 1.19 -6.53 -12.05
C ALA A 255 1.49 -5.11 -11.56
N PHE A 256 2.24 -4.33 -12.34
CA PHE A 256 2.48 -2.92 -12.06
C PHE A 256 1.17 -2.13 -12.02
N GLY A 257 0.30 -2.28 -13.01
CA GLY A 257 -1.00 -1.59 -13.05
C GLY A 257 -1.86 -1.92 -11.83
N GLN A 258 -1.89 -3.18 -11.41
CA GLN A 258 -2.62 -3.59 -10.21
C GLN A 258 -1.99 -3.03 -8.94
N MET A 259 -0.67 -3.03 -8.81
CA MET A 259 0.01 -2.43 -7.64
C MET A 259 -0.21 -0.92 -7.58
N ALA A 260 -0.09 -0.22 -8.71
CA ALA A 260 -0.34 1.22 -8.80
C ALA A 260 -1.79 1.56 -8.44
N LEU A 261 -2.75 0.77 -8.92
CA LEU A 261 -4.17 0.92 -8.57
C LEU A 261 -4.41 0.71 -7.06
N LEU A 262 -3.89 -0.37 -6.49
CA LEU A 262 -4.05 -0.66 -5.06
C LEU A 262 -3.36 0.39 -4.18
N GLY A 263 -2.17 0.85 -4.56
CA GLY A 263 -1.50 1.94 -3.85
C GLY A 263 -2.25 3.26 -3.94
N ALA A 264 -2.77 3.61 -5.12
CA ALA A 264 -3.60 4.81 -5.28
C ALA A 264 -4.88 4.74 -4.44
N VAL A 265 -5.56 3.59 -4.43
CA VAL A 265 -6.74 3.37 -3.58
C VAL A 265 -6.38 3.47 -2.10
N ALA A 266 -5.24 2.92 -1.68
CA ALA A 266 -4.81 3.01 -0.29
C ALA A 266 -4.45 4.45 0.13
N LEU A 267 -3.74 5.19 -0.73
CA LEU A 267 -3.41 6.60 -0.48
C LEU A 267 -4.67 7.47 -0.44
N VAL A 268 -5.63 7.27 -1.35
CA VAL A 268 -6.93 7.95 -1.30
C VAL A 268 -7.74 7.52 -0.06
N GLY A 269 -7.70 6.25 0.32
CA GLY A 269 -8.38 5.76 1.53
C GLY A 269 -7.87 6.44 2.79
N LEU A 270 -6.56 6.71 2.86
CA LEU A 270 -5.93 7.40 3.99
C LEU A 270 -6.39 8.86 4.15
N THR A 271 -6.86 9.52 3.09
CA THR A 271 -7.37 10.90 3.21
C THR A 271 -8.69 10.98 3.98
N PHE A 272 -9.31 9.84 4.28
CA PHE A 272 -10.55 9.74 5.04
C PHE A 272 -10.31 9.30 6.50
N THR A 273 -9.06 9.35 6.97
CA THR A 273 -8.68 8.92 8.33
C THR A 273 -7.74 9.94 8.98
N ASP A 274 -7.54 9.86 10.29
CA ASP A 274 -6.65 10.76 11.06
C ASP A 274 -5.15 10.57 10.75
N TYR A 275 -4.84 9.75 9.74
CA TYR A 275 -3.49 9.46 9.26
C TYR A 275 -3.13 10.27 8.00
N ASP A 276 -3.93 11.26 7.63
CA ASP A 276 -3.70 12.15 6.49
C ASP A 276 -2.33 12.86 6.54
N GLN A 277 -1.86 13.22 7.74
CA GLN A 277 -0.53 13.78 7.99
C GLN A 277 0.62 12.91 7.47
N TYR A 278 0.43 11.58 7.33
CA TYR A 278 1.43 10.66 6.83
C TYR A 278 1.41 10.49 5.29
N LEU A 279 0.48 11.13 4.58
CA LEU A 279 0.33 10.99 3.12
C LEU A 279 1.61 11.29 2.35
N SER A 280 2.34 12.34 2.72
CA SER A 280 3.57 12.74 2.04
C SER A 280 4.65 11.65 2.14
N MET A 281 4.88 11.14 3.35
CA MET A 281 5.82 10.07 3.65
C MET A 281 5.45 8.77 2.92
N LEU A 282 4.17 8.37 2.98
CA LEU A 282 3.71 7.14 2.33
C LEU A 282 3.75 7.23 0.81
N THR A 283 3.44 8.40 0.25
CA THR A 283 3.54 8.65 -1.20
C THR A 283 4.99 8.54 -1.67
N GLU A 284 5.94 9.16 -0.97
CA GLU A 284 7.36 9.07 -1.31
C GLU A 284 7.86 7.62 -1.28
N ALA A 285 7.54 6.87 -0.21
CA ALA A 285 7.89 5.47 -0.10
C ALA A 285 7.25 4.61 -1.22
N PHE A 286 6.00 4.91 -1.58
CA PHE A 286 5.31 4.20 -2.66
C PHE A 286 5.96 4.46 -4.04
N LEU A 287 6.42 5.69 -4.30
CA LEU A 287 7.16 6.01 -5.53
C LEU A 287 8.47 5.24 -5.64
N TRP A 288 9.20 5.06 -4.54
CA TRP A 288 10.39 4.20 -4.50
C TRP A 288 10.04 2.71 -4.62
N TYR A 289 8.93 2.27 -4.03
CA TYR A 289 8.47 0.89 -4.13
C TYR A 289 8.23 0.45 -5.59
N ILE A 290 7.72 1.32 -6.46
CA ILE A 290 7.43 0.98 -7.86
C ILE A 290 8.64 0.44 -8.65
N PRO A 291 9.79 1.13 -8.78
CA PRO A 291 10.93 0.61 -9.52
C PRO A 291 11.49 -0.67 -8.89
N PHE A 292 11.51 -0.76 -7.55
CA PHE A 292 11.90 -1.99 -6.85
C PHE A 292 10.95 -3.15 -7.16
N PHE A 293 9.65 -2.88 -7.18
CA PHE A 293 8.61 -3.83 -7.55
C PHE A 293 8.82 -4.33 -8.97
N VAL A 294 8.95 -3.41 -9.94
CA VAL A 294 9.11 -3.78 -11.36
C VAL A 294 10.35 -4.63 -11.57
N LEU A 295 11.51 -4.23 -11.05
CA LEU A 295 12.76 -4.98 -11.23
C LEU A 295 12.74 -6.31 -10.47
N GLY A 296 12.26 -6.31 -9.22
CA GLY A 296 12.15 -7.52 -8.40
C GLY A 296 11.18 -8.53 -9.00
N PHE A 297 10.01 -8.06 -9.45
CA PHE A 297 9.01 -8.90 -10.11
C PHE A 297 9.52 -9.43 -11.46
N LEU A 298 10.13 -8.58 -12.28
CA LEU A 298 10.70 -9.00 -13.56
C LEU A 298 11.78 -10.07 -13.39
N ALA A 299 12.62 -9.93 -12.37
CA ALA A 299 13.64 -10.93 -12.05
C ALA A 299 13.02 -12.30 -11.70
N LEU A 300 11.90 -12.31 -10.98
CA LEU A 300 11.16 -13.52 -10.61
C LEU A 300 10.33 -14.08 -11.78
N ALA A 301 9.74 -13.22 -12.60
CA ALA A 301 8.88 -13.60 -13.72
C ALA A 301 9.60 -14.55 -14.70
N CYS A 302 10.90 -14.35 -14.94
CA CYS A 302 11.71 -15.25 -15.75
C CYS A 302 11.91 -16.63 -15.10
N VAL A 303 12.03 -16.68 -13.77
CA VAL A 303 12.17 -17.94 -13.02
C VAL A 303 10.85 -18.71 -13.03
N TRP A 304 9.73 -17.99 -12.87
CA TRP A 304 8.37 -18.55 -13.00
C TRP A 304 8.10 -19.13 -14.39
N ALA A 305 8.46 -18.41 -15.45
CA ALA A 305 8.32 -18.90 -16.81
C ALA A 305 9.16 -20.17 -17.06
N ALA A 306 10.36 -20.21 -16.50
CA ALA A 306 11.22 -21.38 -16.60
C ALA A 306 10.68 -22.58 -15.80
N ALA A 307 10.12 -22.34 -14.61
CA ALA A 307 9.42 -23.36 -13.82
C ALA A 307 8.23 -23.95 -14.60
N GLY A 308 7.40 -23.10 -15.20
CA GLY A 308 6.29 -23.54 -16.07
C GLY A 308 6.78 -24.37 -17.26
N ALA A 309 7.87 -23.97 -17.93
CA ALA A 309 8.39 -24.72 -19.07
C ALA A 309 8.88 -26.14 -18.72
N MET A 310 9.28 -26.39 -17.47
CA MET A 310 9.71 -27.70 -16.97
C MET A 310 8.54 -28.66 -16.72
N ALA A 311 7.33 -28.14 -16.48
CA ALA A 311 6.16 -28.98 -16.31
C ALA A 311 5.68 -29.55 -17.66
N SER A 312 5.32 -30.83 -17.65
CA SER A 312 4.73 -31.52 -18.81
C SER A 312 3.25 -31.23 -18.98
N ARG A 313 2.55 -31.01 -17.86
CA ARG A 313 1.12 -30.76 -17.80
C ARG A 313 0.77 -29.83 -16.65
N THR A 314 -0.43 -29.24 -16.70
CA THR A 314 -0.93 -28.33 -15.66
C THR A 314 -1.04 -29.01 -14.29
N GLU A 315 -1.35 -30.31 -14.24
CA GLU A 315 -1.41 -31.06 -12.98
C GLU A 315 -0.02 -31.23 -12.33
N ASP A 316 1.05 -31.22 -13.13
CA ASP A 316 2.43 -31.31 -12.62
C ASP A 316 3.01 -29.92 -12.25
N LEU A 317 2.33 -28.82 -12.58
CA LEU A 317 2.86 -27.46 -12.45
C LEU A 317 3.24 -27.12 -11.01
N GLN A 318 2.38 -27.46 -10.04
CA GLN A 318 2.62 -27.17 -8.62
C GLN A 318 3.92 -27.82 -8.14
N SER A 319 4.27 -29.01 -8.63
CA SER A 319 5.53 -29.69 -8.27
C SER A 319 6.77 -28.94 -8.77
N THR A 320 6.67 -28.23 -9.89
CA THR A 320 7.77 -27.45 -10.48
C THR A 320 7.89 -26.06 -9.90
N THR A 321 6.78 -25.48 -9.42
CA THR A 321 6.76 -24.12 -8.86
C THR A 321 6.91 -24.08 -7.34
N MET A 322 6.59 -25.15 -6.62
CA MET A 322 6.65 -25.20 -5.15
C MET A 322 8.01 -24.82 -4.56
N PRO A 323 9.18 -25.25 -5.10
CA PRO A 323 10.47 -24.80 -4.59
C PRO A 323 10.66 -23.28 -4.69
N LEU A 324 10.19 -22.68 -5.79
CA LEU A 324 10.26 -21.22 -5.98
C LEU A 324 9.32 -20.50 -5.01
N THR A 325 8.11 -21.01 -4.81
CA THR A 325 7.17 -20.48 -3.82
C THR A 325 7.75 -20.56 -2.40
N MET A 326 8.41 -21.67 -2.04
CA MET A 326 9.07 -21.80 -0.74
C MET A 326 10.18 -20.79 -0.54
N VAL A 327 11.01 -20.54 -1.56
CA VAL A 327 12.02 -19.49 -1.52
C VAL A 327 11.38 -18.12 -1.30
N LEU A 328 10.28 -17.81 -2.01
CA LEU A 328 9.56 -16.54 -1.84
C LEU A 328 8.96 -16.39 -0.44
N VAL A 329 8.40 -17.45 0.13
CA VAL A 329 7.89 -17.46 1.52
C VAL A 329 9.02 -17.19 2.50
N VAL A 330 10.17 -17.84 2.34
CA VAL A 330 11.34 -17.61 3.20
C VAL A 330 11.84 -16.18 3.07
N VAL A 331 11.95 -15.65 1.84
CA VAL A 331 12.35 -14.26 1.59
C VAL A 331 11.39 -13.28 2.26
N PHE A 332 10.08 -13.54 2.19
CA PHE A 332 9.06 -12.72 2.83
C PHE A 332 9.17 -12.76 4.37
N ILE A 333 9.15 -13.96 4.97
CA ILE A 333 9.19 -14.12 6.44
C ILE A 333 10.51 -13.59 7.01
N VAL A 334 11.64 -13.98 6.41
CA VAL A 334 12.96 -13.52 6.85
C VAL A 334 13.05 -12.02 6.67
N GLY A 335 12.62 -11.47 5.52
CA GLY A 335 12.61 -10.04 5.28
C GLY A 335 11.89 -9.26 6.37
N LEU A 336 10.69 -9.69 6.77
CA LEU A 336 9.93 -9.03 7.84
C LEU A 336 10.55 -9.19 9.23
N SER A 337 11.39 -10.19 9.44
CA SER A 337 12.00 -10.51 10.75
C SER A 337 13.38 -9.89 10.94
N LEU A 338 14.00 -9.33 9.89
CA LEU A 338 15.35 -8.75 9.97
C LEU A 338 15.34 -7.37 10.64
N ASP A 339 16.30 -7.16 11.53
CA ASP A 339 16.53 -5.90 12.25
C ASP A 339 17.99 -5.45 12.15
N GLY A 340 18.25 -4.23 12.66
CA GLY A 340 19.59 -3.64 12.75
C GLY A 340 20.44 -3.76 11.49
N ALA A 341 21.69 -4.20 11.64
CA ALA A 341 22.63 -4.37 10.54
C ALA A 341 22.17 -5.41 9.50
N ALA A 342 21.41 -6.42 9.91
CA ALA A 342 20.94 -7.47 9.02
C ALA A 342 19.85 -6.94 8.07
N LYS A 343 18.96 -6.04 8.55
CA LYS A 343 18.01 -5.31 7.71
C LYS A 343 18.73 -4.41 6.69
N VAL A 344 19.78 -3.72 7.11
CA VAL A 344 20.60 -2.87 6.22
C VAL A 344 21.21 -3.72 5.10
N ILE A 345 21.90 -4.82 5.44
CA ILE A 345 22.52 -5.69 4.43
C ILE A 345 21.45 -6.32 3.53
N GLY A 346 20.37 -6.84 4.10
CA GLY A 346 19.28 -7.47 3.38
C GLY A 346 18.61 -6.54 2.37
N SER A 347 18.57 -5.23 2.66
CA SER A 347 17.99 -4.24 1.77
C SER A 347 18.79 -4.04 0.45
N PHE A 348 20.03 -4.50 0.38
CA PHE A 348 20.81 -4.54 -0.87
C PHE A 348 20.75 -5.89 -1.59
N VAL A 349 20.20 -6.93 -0.96
CA VAL A 349 20.07 -8.26 -1.56
C VAL A 349 18.89 -8.26 -2.54
N PRO A 350 19.07 -8.63 -3.82
CA PRO A 350 17.98 -8.64 -4.80
C PRO A 350 16.76 -9.44 -4.35
N VAL A 351 15.56 -9.02 -4.79
CA VAL A 351 14.24 -9.53 -4.35
C VAL A 351 13.92 -9.15 -2.90
N LEU A 352 14.84 -9.38 -1.96
CA LEU A 352 14.68 -8.94 -0.57
C LEU A 352 14.68 -7.41 -0.45
N SER A 353 15.46 -6.73 -1.30
CA SER A 353 15.49 -5.27 -1.45
C SER A 353 14.12 -4.68 -1.77
N THR A 354 13.28 -5.41 -2.52
CA THR A 354 11.94 -4.95 -2.90
C THR A 354 10.99 -4.83 -1.72
N ILE A 355 11.29 -5.56 -0.63
CA ILE A 355 10.57 -5.50 0.64
C ILE A 355 11.27 -4.52 1.58
N LEU A 356 12.58 -4.70 1.78
CA LEU A 356 13.31 -4.04 2.85
C LEU A 356 13.69 -2.58 2.57
N MET A 357 14.01 -2.19 1.33
CA MET A 357 14.38 -0.79 1.06
C MET A 357 13.22 0.19 1.29
N PRO A 358 12.01 -0.05 0.75
CA PRO A 358 10.86 0.80 1.05
C PRO A 358 10.58 0.90 2.55
N MET A 359 10.70 -0.21 3.30
CA MET A 359 10.60 -0.18 4.77
C MET A 359 11.63 0.71 5.44
N ARG A 360 12.88 0.71 4.95
CA ARG A 360 13.95 1.55 5.48
C ARG A 360 13.81 3.02 5.09
N LEU A 361 13.15 3.31 3.97
CA LEU A 361 12.82 4.68 3.57
C LEU A 361 11.68 5.23 4.43
N LEU A 362 10.69 4.39 4.75
CA LEU A 362 9.58 4.74 5.65
C LEU A 362 10.07 5.06 7.06
N ASP A 363 10.93 4.22 7.64
CA ASP A 363 11.45 4.46 9.00
C ASP A 363 12.62 5.47 9.06
N GLY A 364 12.97 6.10 7.93
CA GLY A 364 14.06 7.08 7.83
C GLY A 364 15.47 6.51 8.01
N SER A 365 15.64 5.19 8.12
CA SER A 365 16.94 4.54 8.33
C SER A 365 17.79 4.36 7.07
N ALA A 366 17.24 4.66 5.89
CA ALA A 366 17.97 4.66 4.62
C ALA A 366 18.02 6.05 4.00
N GLN A 367 19.20 6.39 3.47
CA GLN A 367 19.35 7.57 2.62
C GLN A 367 18.95 7.27 1.18
N TRP A 368 18.54 8.29 0.43
CA TRP A 368 18.09 8.15 -0.97
C TRP A 368 19.11 7.46 -1.89
N TRP A 369 20.42 7.66 -1.65
CA TRP A 369 21.46 7.02 -2.47
C TRP A 369 21.56 5.51 -2.23
N GLU A 370 21.19 5.03 -1.04
CA GLU A 370 21.14 3.61 -0.72
C GLU A 370 20.07 2.92 -1.58
N ALA A 371 18.91 3.56 -1.73
CA ALA A 371 17.85 3.09 -2.61
C ALA A 371 18.30 3.00 -4.07
N VAL A 372 19.00 4.03 -4.58
CA VAL A 372 19.56 4.01 -5.94
C VAL A 372 20.59 2.90 -6.12
N LEU A 373 21.48 2.69 -5.15
CA LEU A 373 22.47 1.63 -5.19
C LEU A 373 21.80 0.23 -5.18
N ALA A 374 20.83 0.02 -4.30
CA ALA A 374 20.07 -1.24 -4.25
C ALA A 374 19.26 -1.48 -5.54
N LEU A 375 18.69 -0.44 -6.16
CA LEU A 375 18.06 -0.56 -7.47
C LEU A 375 19.07 -0.99 -8.54
N GLY A 376 20.29 -0.43 -8.53
CA GLY A 376 21.36 -0.83 -9.44
C GLY A 376 21.75 -2.30 -9.29
N ILE A 377 21.89 -2.78 -8.04
CA ILE A 377 22.19 -4.18 -7.74
C ILE A 377 21.05 -5.09 -8.20
N THR A 378 19.80 -4.71 -7.92
CA THR A 378 18.61 -5.47 -8.34
C THR A 378 18.42 -5.46 -9.85
N ALA A 379 18.74 -4.37 -10.54
CA ALA A 379 18.74 -4.31 -11.99
C ALA A 379 19.79 -5.27 -12.59
N ALA A 380 21.02 -5.29 -12.05
CA ALA A 380 22.04 -6.24 -12.47
C ALA A 380 21.60 -7.69 -12.25
N PHE A 381 21.00 -7.99 -11.10
CA PHE A 381 20.43 -9.30 -10.82
C PHE A 381 19.29 -9.66 -11.79
N CYS A 382 18.40 -8.73 -12.09
CA CYS A 382 17.33 -8.91 -13.06
C CYS A 382 17.87 -9.28 -14.45
N LEU A 383 18.92 -8.61 -14.92
CA LEU A 383 19.57 -8.96 -16.20
C LEU A 383 20.18 -10.38 -16.16
N LEU A 384 20.77 -10.78 -15.03
CA LEU A 384 21.29 -12.13 -14.84
C LEU A 384 20.17 -13.18 -14.88
N THR A 385 19.04 -12.96 -14.21
CA THR A 385 17.92 -13.91 -14.19
C THR A 385 17.19 -13.96 -15.53
N ILE A 386 17.05 -12.85 -16.25
CA ILE A 386 16.54 -12.85 -17.63
C ILE A 386 17.44 -13.73 -18.52
N GLY A 387 18.76 -13.55 -18.42
CA GLY A 387 19.74 -14.36 -19.17
C GLY A 387 19.67 -15.85 -18.84
N ALA A 388 19.59 -16.20 -17.55
CA ALA A 388 19.47 -17.58 -17.07
C ALA A 388 18.12 -18.22 -17.45
N GLY A 389 17.01 -17.51 -17.20
CA GLY A 389 15.65 -17.97 -17.49
C GLY A 389 15.41 -18.21 -18.98
N THR A 390 15.92 -17.33 -19.85
CA THR A 390 15.82 -17.52 -21.31
C THR A 390 16.55 -18.78 -21.77
N ARG A 391 17.72 -19.09 -21.20
CA ARG A 391 18.46 -20.33 -21.52
C ARG A 391 17.69 -21.57 -21.07
N LEU A 392 17.15 -21.56 -19.85
CA LEU A 392 16.39 -22.68 -19.29
C LEU A 392 15.09 -22.93 -20.08
N TYR A 393 14.37 -21.86 -20.41
CA TYR A 393 13.15 -21.89 -21.21
C TYR A 393 13.39 -22.50 -22.61
N ARG A 394 14.43 -22.04 -23.32
CA ARG A 394 14.77 -22.57 -24.66
C ARG A 394 15.07 -24.06 -24.63
N ARG A 395 15.79 -24.54 -23.61
CA ARG A 395 16.14 -25.98 -23.47
C ARG A 395 14.91 -26.82 -23.16
N SER A 396 14.04 -26.36 -22.27
CA SER A 396 12.86 -27.12 -21.82
C SER A 396 11.74 -27.18 -22.86
N LEU A 397 11.62 -26.17 -23.72
CA LEU A 397 10.64 -26.17 -24.81
C LEU A 397 11.00 -27.08 -25.98
N LEU A 398 12.29 -27.23 -26.28
CA LEU A 398 12.75 -28.07 -27.40
C LEU A 398 12.74 -29.57 -27.06
N GLN A 399 12.57 -29.92 -25.78
CA GLN A 399 12.44 -31.30 -25.32
C GLN A 399 10.97 -31.62 -25.07
N THR A 400 10.33 -32.27 -26.05
CA THR A 400 8.91 -32.65 -26.01
C THR A 400 8.63 -34.00 -25.34
N SER A 401 9.66 -34.75 -24.93
CA SER A 401 9.51 -36.07 -24.28
C SER A 401 10.25 -36.17 -22.92
N GLY A 402 9.47 -36.21 -21.83
CA GLY A 402 9.95 -36.54 -20.47
C GLY A 402 10.11 -35.36 -19.50
N ARG A 403 9.98 -35.62 -18.18
CA ARG A 403 10.28 -34.65 -17.10
C ARG A 403 11.79 -34.39 -17.07
N VAL A 404 12.21 -33.14 -17.23
CA VAL A 404 13.64 -32.76 -17.14
C VAL A 404 13.95 -32.40 -15.68
N SER A 405 14.93 -33.06 -15.07
CA SER A 405 15.38 -32.69 -13.72
C SER A 405 16.22 -31.40 -13.79
N LEU A 406 16.16 -30.57 -12.73
CA LEU A 406 16.98 -29.35 -12.58
C LEU A 406 18.48 -29.60 -12.85
N LYS A 407 18.97 -30.78 -12.50
CA LYS A 407 20.35 -31.20 -12.74
C LYS A 407 20.62 -31.49 -14.22
N ALA A 408 19.71 -32.16 -14.93
CA ALA A 408 19.84 -32.43 -16.37
C ALA A 408 19.75 -31.16 -17.22
N ALA A 409 18.95 -30.17 -16.80
CA ALA A 409 18.91 -28.85 -17.44
C ALA A 409 20.24 -28.08 -17.31
N TRP A 410 21.01 -28.36 -16.25
CA TRP A 410 22.29 -27.71 -15.94
C TRP A 410 23.51 -28.50 -16.46
N SER A 411 23.48 -29.84 -16.47
CA SER A 411 24.65 -30.71 -16.71
C SER A 411 24.80 -31.24 -18.15
N GLY A 412 23.92 -30.87 -19.08
CA GLY A 412 24.07 -31.21 -20.50
C GLY A 412 25.07 -30.28 -21.19
N GLY A 413 26.35 -30.47 -20.91
CA GLY A 413 27.46 -29.81 -21.59
C GLY A 413 28.45 -30.87 -22.07
N GLU A 414 28.21 -31.37 -23.27
CA GLU A 414 29.16 -31.55 -24.39
C GLU A 414 28.38 -31.99 -25.63
#